data_AF-A0A645EQT6-F1
#
_entry.id   AF-A0A645EQT6-F1
#
_cell.length_a   1.000
_cell.length_b   1.000
_cell.length_c   1.000
_cell.angle_alpha   90.00
_cell.angle_beta   90.00
_cell.angle_gamma   90.00
#
_symmetry.space_group_name_H-M   'P 1'
#
loop_
_entity.id
_entity.type
_entity.pdbx_description
1 polymer ?
#
loop_
_entity_poly.entity_id
_entity_poly.type
_entity_poly.pdbx_seq_one_letter_code
_entity_poly.pdbx_strand_id
1 'polypeptide(L)'
;MPIAIVIMEYGPRAGIIFYIGSVLLSFMIMANKAQWILYIFTFGIYGLVKYIIEKDRSFIQEYILKIIVANILIIFAYIILKQFVYIPINIFTILIFEIAFIVYDFVYSQFIDFYNDKLRRFVKR
;
A
#
# COMPACT_ATOMS: atom_id res chain seq x y z
N MET A 1 5.44 2.78 -2.12
CA MET A 1 6.62 2.64 -3.01
C MET A 1 7.95 2.68 -2.26
N PRO A 2 8.30 3.70 -1.44
CA PRO A 2 9.62 3.75 -0.77
C PRO A 2 9.85 2.57 0.19
N ILE A 3 8.78 2.11 0.85
CA ILE A 3 8.82 0.95 1.74
C ILE A 3 9.27 -0.34 1.04
N ALA A 4 8.95 -0.54 -0.25
CA ALA A 4 9.44 -1.70 -0.99
C ALA A 4 10.97 -1.67 -1.14
N ILE A 5 11.55 -0.50 -1.39
CA ILE A 5 13.01 -0.33 -1.46
C ILE A 5 13.64 -0.69 -0.11
N VAL A 6 13.08 -0.18 0.99
CA VAL A 6 13.58 -0.48 2.34
C VAL A 6 13.49 -1.97 2.65
N ILE A 7 12.39 -2.63 2.28
CA ILE A 7 12.23 -4.08 2.45
C ILE A 7 13.26 -4.85 1.60
N MET A 8 13.52 -4.43 0.37
CA MET A 8 14.47 -5.09 -0.53
C MET A 8 15.92 -4.96 -0.08
N GLU A 9 16.33 -3.80 0.46
CA GLU A 9 17.72 -3.56 0.87
C GLU A 9 18.00 -3.97 2.32
N TYR A 10 17.05 -3.76 3.23
CA TYR A 10 17.26 -3.93 4.69
C TYR A 10 16.32 -4.97 5.32
N GLY A 11 15.47 -5.62 4.52
CA GLY A 11 14.56 -6.69 4.96
C GLY A 11 13.24 -6.20 5.57
N PRO A 12 12.32 -7.14 5.89
CA PRO A 12 10.96 -6.82 6.33
C PRO A 12 10.89 -6.11 7.69
N ARG A 13 11.83 -6.38 8.60
CA ARG A 13 11.89 -5.70 9.92
C ARG A 13 12.13 -4.20 9.76
N ALA A 14 13.06 -3.83 8.88
CA ALA A 14 13.31 -2.43 8.55
C ALA A 14 12.10 -1.79 7.85
N GLY A 15 11.39 -2.54 7.01
CA GLY A 15 10.13 -2.10 6.40
C GLY A 15 9.06 -1.73 7.42
N ILE A 16 8.90 -2.51 8.50
CA ILE A 16 7.94 -2.21 9.59
C ILE A 16 8.35 -0.92 10.32
N ILE A 17 9.63 -0.77 10.66
CA ILE A 17 10.13 0.44 11.33
C ILE A 17 9.91 1.67 10.44
N PHE A 18 10.21 1.55 9.15
CA PHE A 18 9.97 2.61 8.17
C PHE A 18 8.49 2.97 8.05
N TYR A 19 7.60 1.97 8.05
CA TYR A 19 6.16 2.20 8.04
C TYR A 19 5.70 2.98 9.26
N ILE A 20 6.12 2.60 10.46
CA ILE A 20 5.76 3.30 11.71
C ILE A 20 6.28 4.76 11.65
N GLY A 21 7.52 4.96 11.22
CA GLY A 21 8.07 6.31 11.03
C GLY A 21 7.28 7.13 10.01
N SER A 22 6.90 6.53 8.89
CA SER A 22 6.08 7.17 7.84
C SER A 22 4.68 7.52 8.34
N VAL A 23 4.06 6.67 9.15
CA VAL A 23 2.76 6.93 9.78
C VAL A 23 2.83 8.14 10.72
N LEU A 24 3.85 8.20 11.58
CA LEU A 24 4.05 9.31 12.51
C LEU A 24 4.37 10.62 11.77
N LEU A 25 5.26 10.56 10.79
CA LEU A 25 5.64 11.73 10.01
C LEU A 25 4.45 12.26 9.19
N SER A 26 3.71 11.38 8.52
CA SER A 26 2.52 11.76 7.77
C SER A 26 1.43 12.34 8.67
N PHE A 27 1.33 11.91 9.93
CA PHE A 27 0.39 12.50 10.88
C PHE A 27 0.69 13.97 11.18
N MET A 28 1.98 14.32 11.26
CA MET A 28 2.43 15.69 11.52
C MET A 28 2.28 16.58 10.28
N ILE A 29 2.58 16.04 9.08
CA ILE A 29 2.59 16.81 7.83
C ILE A 29 1.19 16.99 7.26
N MET A 30 0.34 15.96 7.30
CA MET A 30 -0.98 16.01 6.68
C MET A 30 -1.95 16.82 7.53
N ALA A 31 -2.40 17.95 6.97
CA ALA A 31 -3.43 18.80 7.57
C ALA A 31 -4.77 18.04 7.68
N ASN A 32 -5.16 17.34 6.62
CA ASN A 32 -6.42 16.59 6.59
C ASN A 32 -6.24 15.17 7.15
N LYS A 33 -6.87 14.90 8.30
CA LYS A 33 -6.82 13.59 8.97
C LYS A 33 -7.58 12.50 8.23
N ALA A 34 -8.60 12.84 7.44
CA ALA A 34 -9.26 11.87 6.58
C ALA A 34 -8.31 11.34 5.49
N GLN A 35 -7.56 12.24 4.87
CA GLN A 35 -6.55 11.87 3.88
C GLN A 35 -5.42 11.04 4.50
N TRP A 36 -5.01 11.38 5.72
CA TRP A 36 -4.02 10.61 6.46
C TRP A 36 -4.47 9.17 6.74
N ILE A 37 -5.72 8.97 7.16
CA ILE A 37 -6.30 7.63 7.36
C ILE A 37 -6.28 6.84 6.05
N LEU A 38 -6.79 7.43 4.96
CA LEU A 38 -6.75 6.77 3.65
C LEU A 38 -5.33 6.38 3.26
N TYR A 39 -4.37 7.29 3.41
CA TYR A 39 -2.97 7.05 3.09
C TYR A 39 -2.39 5.84 3.82
N ILE A 40 -2.63 5.71 5.12
CA ILE A 40 -2.11 4.61 5.94
C ILE A 40 -2.68 3.27 5.50
N PHE A 41 -4.01 3.22 5.34
CA PHE A 41 -4.70 1.97 5.04
C PHE A 41 -4.58 1.53 3.58
N THR A 42 -4.33 2.43 2.63
CA THR A 42 -4.19 2.03 1.21
C THR A 42 -2.75 2.04 0.72
N PHE A 43 -2.02 3.15 0.85
CA PHE A 43 -0.69 3.31 0.24
C PHE A 43 0.45 2.90 1.16
N GLY A 44 0.33 3.18 2.46
CA GLY A 44 1.37 2.97 3.45
C GLY A 44 1.62 1.48 3.71
N ILE A 45 0.57 0.75 4.08
CA ILE A 45 0.70 -0.65 4.51
C ILE A 45 0.86 -1.63 3.34
N TYR A 46 0.39 -1.26 2.14
CA TYR A 46 0.32 -2.18 1.01
C TYR A 46 1.67 -2.77 0.60
N GLY A 47 2.76 -2.01 0.71
CA GLY A 47 4.09 -2.52 0.38
C GLY A 47 4.54 -3.69 1.27
N LEU A 48 4.17 -3.68 2.56
CA LEU A 48 4.42 -4.79 3.47
C LEU A 48 3.51 -5.97 3.18
N VAL A 49 2.22 -5.69 2.94
CA VAL A 49 1.22 -6.70 2.57
C VAL A 49 1.65 -7.43 1.31
N LYS A 50 2.02 -6.70 0.27
CA LYS A 50 2.48 -7.24 -1.02
C LYS A 50 3.67 -8.18 -0.82
N TYR A 51 4.68 -7.75 -0.06
CA TYR A 51 5.83 -8.60 0.27
C TYR A 51 5.42 -9.91 0.98
N ILE A 52 4.46 -9.86 1.90
CA ILE A 52 3.96 -11.05 2.59
C ILE A 52 3.15 -11.96 1.66
N ILE A 53 2.33 -11.37 0.77
CA ILE A 53 1.47 -12.10 -0.15
C ILE A 53 2.28 -12.79 -1.25
N GLU A 54 3.25 -12.09 -1.83
CA GLU A 54 4.05 -12.60 -2.96
C GLU A 54 5.11 -13.62 -2.53
N LYS A 55 5.30 -13.79 -1.23
CA LYS A 55 6.19 -14.80 -0.69
C LYS A 55 5.55 -16.18 -0.78
N ASP A 56 6.17 -17.06 -1.58
CA ASP A 56 5.90 -18.50 -1.66
C ASP A 56 4.47 -18.88 -2.11
N ARG A 57 3.86 -18.09 -3.01
CA ARG A 57 2.49 -18.35 -3.51
C ARG A 57 2.41 -18.45 -5.03
N SER A 58 1.35 -19.09 -5.52
CA SER A 58 1.05 -19.12 -6.95
C SER A 58 0.35 -17.83 -7.39
N PHE A 59 0.50 -17.47 -8.66
CA PHE A 59 -0.06 -16.23 -9.24
C PHE A 59 -1.55 -16.02 -8.93
N ILE A 60 -2.37 -17.08 -9.04
CA ILE A 60 -3.81 -17.00 -8.76
C ILE A 60 -4.07 -16.72 -7.27
N GLN A 61 -3.34 -17.39 -6.38
CA GLN A 61 -3.48 -17.17 -4.94
C GLN A 61 -3.08 -15.76 -4.55
N GLU A 62 -1.97 -15.25 -5.08
CA GLU A 62 -1.52 -13.87 -4.82
C GLU A 62 -2.59 -12.85 -5.19
N TYR A 63 -3.15 -12.95 -6.41
CA TYR A 63 -4.12 -11.98 -6.90
C TYR A 63 -5.41 -11.97 -6.08
N ILE A 64 -5.91 -13.16 -5.70
CA ILE A 64 -7.08 -13.29 -4.84
C ILE A 64 -6.81 -12.66 -3.47
N LEU A 65 -5.66 -12.97 -2.85
CA LEU A 65 -5.31 -12.39 -1.55
C LEU A 65 -5.15 -10.87 -1.63
N LYS A 66 -4.57 -10.33 -2.70
CA LYS A 66 -4.41 -8.88 -2.91
C LYS A 66 -5.76 -8.17 -2.91
N ILE A 67 -6.73 -8.67 -3.67
CA ILE A 67 -8.09 -8.11 -3.74
C ILE A 67 -8.79 -8.20 -2.38
N ILE A 68 -8.70 -9.36 -1.70
CA ILE A 68 -9.30 -9.54 -0.37
C ILE A 68 -8.73 -8.51 0.61
N VAL A 69 -7.41 -8.36 0.66
CA VAL A 69 -6.76 -7.42 1.59
C VAL A 69 -7.09 -5.97 1.23
N ALA A 70 -7.13 -5.60 -0.05
CA ALA A 70 -7.53 -4.26 -0.49
C ALA A 70 -8.95 -3.91 -0.01
N ASN A 71 -9.90 -4.84 -0.19
CA ASN A 71 -11.27 -4.69 0.28
C ASN A 71 -11.36 -4.57 1.80
N ILE A 72 -10.65 -5.42 2.54
CA ILE A 72 -10.61 -5.34 4.00
C ILE A 72 -10.08 -3.97 4.45
N LEU A 73 -8.95 -3.52 3.88
CA LEU A 73 -8.32 -2.25 4.24
C LEU A 73 -9.23 -1.04 3.96
N ILE A 74 -9.91 -1.02 2.81
CA ILE A 74 -10.82 0.09 2.48
C ILE A 74 -12.08 0.07 3.33
N ILE A 75 -12.60 -1.11 3.70
CA ILE A 75 -13.73 -1.24 4.64
C ILE A 75 -13.33 -0.68 6.01
N PHE A 76 -12.14 -1.04 6.52
CA PHE A 76 -11.62 -0.49 7.77
C PHE A 76 -11.48 1.02 7.69
N ALA A 77 -10.88 1.55 6.62
CA ALA A 77 -10.75 2.99 6.42
C ALA A 77 -12.13 3.67 6.40
N TYR A 78 -13.11 3.11 5.69
CA TYR A 78 -14.47 3.64 5.62
C TYR A 78 -15.16 3.67 6.99
N ILE A 79 -15.06 2.60 7.79
CA ILE A 79 -15.67 2.52 9.12
C ILE A 79 -15.15 3.63 10.05
N ILE A 80 -13.87 3.96 9.95
CA ILE A 80 -13.27 5.06 10.72
C ILE A 80 -13.72 6.41 10.15
N LEU A 81 -13.62 6.59 8.83
CA LEU A 81 -13.88 7.87 8.17
C LEU A 81 -15.33 8.31 8.23
N LYS A 82 -16.29 7.38 8.18
CA LYS A 82 -17.72 7.70 8.24
C LYS A 82 -18.13 8.42 9.54
N GLN A 83 -17.29 8.34 10.59
CA GLN A 83 -17.51 9.06 11.85
C GLN A 83 -17.20 10.56 11.73
N PHE A 84 -16.36 10.95 10.77
CA PHE A 84 -15.88 12.31 10.58
C PHE A 84 -16.42 12.97 9.31
N VAL A 85 -16.68 12.18 8.27
CA VAL A 85 -17.06 12.67 6.94
C VAL A 85 -18.16 11.78 6.36
N TYR A 86 -19.20 12.38 5.80
CA TYR A 86 -20.18 11.65 5.00
C TYR A 86 -19.57 11.27 3.65
N ILE A 87 -19.46 9.96 3.40
CA ILE A 87 -18.94 9.42 2.14
C ILE A 87 -20.08 8.64 1.49
N PRO A 88 -20.65 9.12 0.36
CA PRO A 88 -21.68 8.38 -0.35
C PRO A 88 -21.04 7.12 -0.97
N ILE A 89 -21.43 5.94 -0.47
CA ILE A 89 -21.06 4.67 -1.09
C ILE A 89 -22.06 4.37 -2.20
N ASN A 90 -21.55 4.27 -3.43
CA ASN A 90 -22.29 3.76 -4.57
C ASN A 90 -21.46 2.65 -5.25
N ILE A 91 -22.11 1.82 -6.07
CA ILE A 91 -21.45 0.73 -6.80
C ILE A 91 -20.34 1.24 -7.72
N PHE A 92 -20.52 2.44 -8.29
CA PHE A 92 -19.48 3.12 -9.07
C PHE A 92 -18.24 3.44 -8.25
N THR A 93 -18.39 3.87 -6.98
CA THR A 93 -17.26 4.19 -6.11
C THR A 93 -16.42 2.95 -5.81
N ILE A 94 -17.08 1.81 -5.56
CA ILE A 94 -16.40 0.53 -5.33
C ILE A 94 -15.67 0.08 -6.60
N LEU A 95 -16.33 0.16 -7.76
CA LEU A 95 -15.74 -0.25 -9.03
C LEU A 95 -14.54 0.60 -9.43
N ILE A 96 -14.61 1.92 -9.20
CA ILE A 96 -13.48 2.83 -9.40
C ILE A 96 -12.31 2.48 -8.47
N PHE A 97 -12.60 2.15 -7.21
CA PHE A 97 -11.56 1.75 -6.26
C PHE A 97 -10.85 0.46 -6.70
N GLU A 98 -11.59 -0.57 -7.11
CA GLU A 98 -11.01 -1.83 -7.60
C GLU A 98 -10.13 -1.61 -8.83
N ILE A 99 -10.60 -0.83 -9.81
CA ILE A 99 -9.81 -0.49 -11.00
C ILE A 99 -8.54 0.27 -10.59
N ALA A 100 -8.67 1.28 -9.72
CA ALA A 100 -7.54 2.05 -9.23
C ALA A 100 -6.53 1.17 -8.47
N PHE A 101 -7.02 0.21 -7.69
CA PHE A 101 -6.18 -0.75 -6.97
C PHE A 101 -5.39 -1.65 -7.92
N ILE A 102 -6.02 -2.18 -8.97
CA ILE A 102 -5.35 -2.99 -9.98
C ILE A 102 -4.25 -2.19 -10.68
N VAL A 103 -4.56 -0.95 -11.11
CA VAL A 103 -3.57 -0.05 -11.71
C VAL A 103 -2.43 0.22 -10.74
N TYR A 104 -2.74 0.47 -9.47
CA TYR A 104 -1.75 0.69 -8.43
C TYR A 104 -0.84 -0.52 -8.23
N ASP A 105 -1.36 -1.74 -8.13
CA ASP A 105 -0.53 -2.95 -7.96
C ASP A 105 0.40 -3.16 -9.15
N PHE A 106 -0.12 -2.96 -10.37
CA PHE A 106 0.66 -3.05 -11.60
C PHE A 106 1.82 -2.05 -11.63
N VAL A 107 1.53 -0.76 -11.38
CA VAL A 107 2.56 0.28 -11.29
C VAL A 107 3.55 -0.02 -10.18
N TYR A 108 3.10 -0.58 -9.06
CA TYR A 108 3.97 -0.97 -7.95
C TYR A 108 4.92 -2.10 -8.33
N SER A 109 4.47 -3.11 -9.07
CA SER A 109 5.34 -4.17 -9.60
C SER A 109 6.39 -3.60 -10.55
N GLN A 110 5.97 -2.78 -11.52
CA GLN A 110 6.90 -2.13 -12.45
C GLN A 110 7.94 -1.27 -11.73
N PHE A 111 7.55 -0.60 -10.64
CA PHE A 111 8.48 0.18 -9.83
C PHE A 111 9.54 -0.70 -9.17
N ILE A 112 9.16 -1.87 -8.66
CA ILE A 112 10.10 -2.85 -8.08
C ILE A 112 11.08 -3.34 -9.15
N ASP A 113 10.58 -3.71 -10.33
CA ASP A 113 11.40 -4.22 -11.43
C ASP A 113 12.39 -3.14 -11.90
N PHE A 114 11.90 -1.93 -12.13
CA PHE A 114 12.73 -0.78 -12.49
C PHE A 114 13.81 -0.49 -11.44
N TYR A 115 13.45 -0.56 -10.16
CA TYR A 115 14.41 -0.37 -9.07
C TYR A 115 15.51 -1.43 -9.11
N ASN A 116 15.14 -2.70 -9.22
CA ASN A 116 16.09 -3.82 -9.26
C ASN A 116 17.03 -3.75 -10.47
N ASP A 117 16.50 -3.44 -11.65
CA ASP A 117 17.27 -3.47 -12.90
C ASP A 117 18.17 -2.24 -13.07
N LYS A 118 17.68 -1.05 -12.71
CA LYS A 118 18.36 0.21 -13.04
C LYS A 118 18.94 0.95 -11.84
N LEU A 119 18.27 0.93 -10.69
CA LEU A 119 18.64 1.77 -9.54
C LEU A 119 19.53 1.05 -8.53
N ARG A 120 19.31 -0.25 -8.29
CA ARG A 120 20.02 -1.03 -7.28
C ARG A 120 21.55 -0.97 -7.41
N ARG A 121 22.05 -0.94 -8.65
CA ARG A 121 23.47 -0.79 -8.98
C ARG A 121 24.11 0.52 -8.50
N PHE A 122 23.32 1.57 -8.24
CA PHE A 122 23.83 2.84 -7.71
C PHE A 122 23.80 2.90 -6.17
N VAL A 123 22.96 2.08 -5.54
CA VAL A 123 22.82 2.04 -4.07
C VAL A 123 23.91 1.19 -3.41
N LYS A 124 24.33 0.10 -4.06
CA LYS A 124 25.41 -0.79 -3.58
C LYS A 124 26.84 -0.32 -3.94
N ARG A 125 27.06 0.99 -4.09
CA ARG A 125 28.41 1.52 -4.28
C ARG A 125 29.22 1.49 -2.99
#